data_AF-A0AA85JKM6-F1
#
_entry.id   AF-A0AA85JKM6-F1
#
_cell.length_a   1.000
_cell.length_b   1.000
_cell.length_c   1.000
_cell.angle_alpha   90.00
_cell.angle_beta   90.00
_cell.angle_gamma   90.00
#
_symmetry.space_group_name_H-M   'P 1'
#
loop_
_entity.id
_entity.type
_entity.pdbx_description
1 polymer ?
#
loop_
_entity_poly.entity_id
_entity_poly.type
_entity_poly.pdbx_seq_one_letter_code
_entity_poly.pdbx_strand_id
1 'polypeptide(L)'
;MPKIEYVGRPSLHFYGKFLSEIAKNLKNRAKGRIVIKETEFAKFKEPCYYILDNVVPLMSDTSSVRCRAWGRRIFRGRDLGYSLIPKTHEADWRLLSPSEVEDLLKKINLVAPDVPVSCVAQAPPLLTVLLRRKHILPAEVVEQAEKSTHSLSMQQSMREASGLLLLTPHHYDPTDFKVPIEPTEEEKARMYPPYEWSSKKGLIIKPNLNKDTYLIRRSDTPGLYWRVHLSKSSEGDSVNETVTKTEN
;
A
#
# COMPACT_ATOMS: atom_id res chain seq x y z
N MET A 1 28.56 6.54 15.06
CA MET A 1 27.29 6.41 14.31
C MET A 1 26.24 5.83 15.25
N PRO A 2 25.01 6.35 15.28
CA PRO A 2 23.97 5.83 16.17
C PRO A 2 23.59 4.40 15.79
N LYS A 3 23.26 3.55 16.78
CA LYS A 3 22.84 2.17 16.54
C LYS A 3 21.42 2.16 15.98
N ILE A 4 21.21 1.52 14.84
CA ILE A 4 19.91 1.47 14.14
C ILE A 4 19.38 0.04 14.20
N GLU A 5 18.17 -0.11 14.74
CA GLU A 5 17.45 -1.37 14.77
C GLU A 5 16.15 -1.24 13.96
N TYR A 6 15.91 -2.20 13.06
CA TYR A 6 14.71 -2.22 12.25
C TYR A 6 13.59 -2.95 12.99
N VAL A 7 12.47 -2.27 13.21
CA VAL A 7 11.31 -2.80 13.94
C VAL A 7 10.11 -2.85 12.98
N GLY A 8 9.59 -4.04 12.73
CA GLY A 8 8.40 -4.25 11.89
C GLY A 8 8.62 -5.32 10.81
N ARG A 9 7.68 -5.39 9.86
CA ARG A 9 7.81 -6.25 8.68
C ARG A 9 8.17 -5.40 7.47
N PRO A 10 9.19 -5.77 6.69
CA PRO A 10 9.51 -5.06 5.47
C PRO A 10 8.32 -5.17 4.49
N SER A 11 7.90 -4.04 3.94
CA SER A 11 6.96 -4.00 2.82
C SER A 11 7.70 -4.40 1.55
N LEU A 12 7.38 -5.56 0.99
CA LEU A 12 8.05 -6.06 -0.23
C LEU A 12 7.76 -5.23 -1.48
N HIS A 13 6.62 -4.54 -1.53
CA HIS A 13 6.11 -3.91 -2.74
C HIS A 13 6.01 -2.39 -2.66
N PHE A 14 6.21 -1.80 -1.47
CA PHE A 14 5.97 -0.39 -1.24
C PHE A 14 7.23 0.31 -0.74
N TYR A 15 7.58 1.43 -1.38
CA TYR A 15 8.87 2.13 -1.23
C TYR A 15 8.72 3.66 -1.07
N GLY A 16 7.52 4.15 -0.73
CA GLY A 16 7.23 5.57 -0.58
C GLY A 16 6.73 5.96 0.81
N LYS A 17 6.14 7.15 0.92
CA LYS A 17 5.45 7.62 2.13
C LYS A 17 3.94 7.55 1.94
N PHE A 18 3.20 7.72 3.03
CA PHE A 18 1.76 7.90 2.94
C PHE A 18 1.44 9.30 2.41
N LEU A 19 0.44 9.39 1.53
CA LEU A 19 0.02 10.66 0.95
C LEU A 19 -0.46 11.65 2.02
N SER A 20 -1.09 11.14 3.08
CA SER A 20 -1.55 11.93 4.23
C SER A 20 -0.39 12.54 5.01
N GLU A 21 0.71 11.82 5.20
CA GLU A 21 1.91 12.32 5.88
C GLU A 21 2.57 13.43 5.05
N ILE A 22 2.68 13.23 3.73
CA ILE A 22 3.20 14.25 2.81
C ILE A 22 2.33 15.51 2.86
N ALA A 23 1.01 15.35 2.75
CA ALA A 23 0.09 16.49 2.73
C ALA A 23 0.06 17.26 4.05
N LYS A 24 0.18 16.59 5.21
CA LYS A 24 0.22 17.25 6.52
C LYS A 24 1.45 18.12 6.73
N ASN A 25 2.60 17.67 6.22
CA ASN A 25 3.86 18.39 6.41
C ASN A 25 3.99 19.63 5.51
N LEU A 26 3.13 19.76 4.49
CA LEU A 26 3.17 20.85 3.54
C LEU A 26 2.11 21.91 3.85
N LYS A 27 2.45 23.18 3.60
CA LYS A 27 1.50 24.29 3.66
C LYS A 27 0.35 24.06 2.68
N ASN A 28 -0.86 24.49 3.05
CA ASN A 28 -2.09 24.35 2.25
C ASN A 28 -2.38 22.90 1.80
N ARG A 29 -1.98 21.90 2.60
CA ARG A 29 -2.17 20.47 2.31
C ARG A 29 -1.66 20.03 0.94
N ALA A 30 -0.52 20.59 0.52
CA ALA A 30 0.14 20.26 -0.75
C ALA A 30 -0.66 20.60 -2.02
N LYS A 31 -1.60 21.54 -1.96
CA LYS A 31 -2.34 22.02 -3.13
C LYS A 31 -1.39 22.53 -4.23
N GLY A 32 -1.62 22.08 -5.46
CA GLY A 32 -0.83 22.39 -6.65
C GLY A 32 0.49 21.63 -6.78
N ARG A 33 0.83 20.73 -5.85
CA ARG A 33 2.08 19.97 -5.91
C ARG A 33 1.92 18.68 -6.71
N ILE A 34 3.01 18.28 -7.36
CA ILE A 34 3.10 17.07 -8.15
C ILE A 34 3.63 15.93 -7.28
N VAL A 35 2.91 14.82 -7.30
CA VAL A 35 3.25 13.60 -6.56
C VAL A 35 3.25 12.44 -7.54
N ILE A 36 4.20 11.53 -7.37
CA ILE A 36 4.25 10.27 -8.12
C ILE A 36 4.02 9.09 -7.18
N LYS A 37 3.65 7.98 -7.81
CA LYS A 37 3.54 6.69 -7.16
C LYS A 37 4.67 5.81 -7.66
N GLU A 38 5.55 5.34 -6.78
CA GLU A 38 6.77 4.67 -7.24
C GLU A 38 6.53 3.33 -7.92
N THR A 39 5.46 2.63 -7.54
CA THR A 39 5.06 1.42 -8.25
C THR A 39 4.61 1.69 -9.69
N GLU A 40 3.98 2.84 -9.96
CA GLU A 40 3.59 3.23 -11.32
C GLU A 40 4.79 3.75 -12.11
N PHE A 41 5.62 4.58 -11.47
CA PHE A 41 6.82 5.15 -12.07
C PHE A 41 7.87 4.08 -12.44
N ALA A 42 8.03 3.05 -11.62
CA ALA A 42 8.93 1.94 -11.92
C ALA A 42 8.38 1.02 -13.03
N LYS A 43 7.05 0.90 -13.15
CA LYS A 43 6.40 -0.01 -14.10
C LYS A 43 6.33 0.56 -15.52
N PHE A 44 6.10 1.87 -15.64
CA PHE A 44 5.86 2.52 -16.92
C PHE A 44 7.00 3.48 -17.27
N LYS A 45 7.48 3.45 -18.51
CA LYS A 45 8.50 4.39 -18.99
C LYS A 45 7.91 5.78 -19.23
N GLU A 46 6.62 5.84 -19.53
CA GLU A 46 5.90 7.08 -19.79
C GLU A 46 5.62 7.84 -18.49
N PRO A 47 5.54 9.19 -18.52
CA PRO A 47 5.33 9.99 -17.33
C PRO A 47 3.96 9.68 -16.70
N CYS A 48 3.98 9.30 -15.43
CA CYS A 48 2.80 9.05 -14.60
C CYS A 48 2.90 9.89 -13.34
N TYR A 49 2.01 10.86 -13.17
CA TYR A 49 2.03 11.75 -12.01
C TYR A 49 0.63 12.32 -11.69
N TYR A 50 0.51 12.86 -10.49
CA TYR A 50 -0.72 13.39 -9.94
C TYR A 50 -0.49 14.83 -9.51
N ILE A 51 -1.37 15.73 -9.93
CA ILE A 51 -1.39 17.12 -9.46
C ILE A 51 -2.44 17.20 -8.36
N LEU A 52 -2.00 17.37 -7.13
CA LEU A 52 -2.89 17.48 -5.98
C LEU A 52 -3.64 18.80 -6.02
N ASP A 53 -4.96 18.76 -5.81
CA ASP A 53 -5.77 19.97 -5.63
C ASP A 53 -6.28 20.05 -4.19
N ASN A 54 -7.03 19.03 -3.75
CA ASN A 54 -7.60 19.00 -2.42
C ASN A 54 -7.27 17.68 -1.73
N VAL A 55 -6.74 17.74 -0.51
CA VAL A 55 -6.51 16.57 0.33
C VAL A 55 -7.28 16.75 1.65
N VAL A 56 -8.17 15.82 1.93
CA VAL A 56 -8.98 15.79 3.14
C VAL A 56 -8.62 14.54 3.95
N PRO A 57 -7.99 14.68 5.13
CA PRO A 57 -7.77 13.55 6.02
C PRO A 57 -9.10 12.98 6.51
N LEU A 58 -9.20 11.65 6.60
CA LEU A 58 -10.38 10.98 7.14
C LEU A 58 -10.33 11.04 8.66
N MET A 59 -11.21 11.84 9.28
CA MET A 59 -11.27 12.01 10.74
C MET A 59 -11.69 10.74 11.49
N SER A 60 -12.35 9.79 10.81
CA SER A 60 -12.77 8.52 11.39
C SER A 60 -11.61 7.55 11.64
N ASP A 61 -10.43 7.81 11.07
CA ASP A 61 -9.27 6.94 11.16
C ASP A 61 -8.32 7.41 12.27
N THR A 62 -8.25 6.64 13.36
CA THR A 62 -7.36 6.92 14.50
C THR A 62 -5.89 6.87 14.12
N SER A 63 -5.55 6.09 13.08
CA SER A 63 -4.17 6.02 12.57
C SER A 63 -3.76 7.28 11.82
N SER A 64 -4.73 8.11 11.41
CA SER A 64 -4.51 9.32 10.62
C SER A 64 -3.79 9.08 9.29
N VAL A 65 -3.74 7.82 8.84
CA VAL A 65 -3.04 7.39 7.61
C VAL A 65 -3.93 7.61 6.39
N ARG A 66 -5.23 7.36 6.50
CA ARG A 66 -6.14 7.46 5.36
C ARG A 66 -6.52 8.91 5.06
N CYS A 67 -6.55 9.24 3.77
CA CYS A 67 -7.03 10.52 3.28
C CYS A 67 -7.83 10.33 1.99
N ARG A 68 -8.76 11.24 1.70
CA ARG A 68 -9.36 11.41 0.39
C ARG A 68 -8.62 12.53 -0.32
N ALA A 69 -8.07 12.25 -1.49
CA ALA A 69 -7.34 13.22 -2.27
C ALA A 69 -7.97 13.33 -3.65
N TRP A 70 -8.15 14.57 -4.11
CA TRP A 70 -8.62 14.92 -5.45
C TRP A 70 -7.52 15.67 -6.19
N GLY A 71 -7.45 15.43 -7.48
CA GLY A 71 -6.41 16.02 -8.31
C GLY A 71 -6.57 15.68 -9.77
N ARG A 72 -5.70 16.26 -10.60
CA ARG A 72 -5.56 15.84 -11.99
C ARG A 72 -4.64 14.63 -12.05
N ARG A 73 -5.07 13.60 -12.77
CA ARG A 73 -4.32 12.36 -12.95
C ARG A 73 -3.78 12.30 -14.37
N ILE A 74 -2.46 12.26 -14.49
CA ILE A 74 -1.79 12.08 -15.77
C ILE A 74 -1.15 10.70 -15.76
N PHE A 75 -1.65 9.82 -16.62
CA PHE A 75 -1.25 8.43 -16.67
C PHE A 75 -0.71 8.09 -18.06
N ARG A 76 0.54 7.65 -18.10
CA ARG A 76 1.27 7.32 -19.33
C ARG A 76 1.22 8.42 -20.40
N GLY A 77 1.42 9.67 -19.94
CA GLY A 77 1.37 10.87 -20.77
C GLY A 77 -0.04 11.36 -21.14
N ARG A 78 -1.11 10.66 -20.74
CA ARG A 78 -2.50 11.08 -21.02
C ARG A 78 -3.11 11.75 -19.80
N ASP A 79 -3.74 12.89 -20.01
CA ASP A 79 -4.54 13.54 -18.97
C ASP A 79 -5.89 12.82 -18.85
N LEU A 80 -6.12 12.16 -17.71
CA LEU A 80 -7.39 11.51 -17.37
C LEU A 80 -8.36 12.50 -16.70
N GLY A 81 -7.95 13.75 -16.52
CA GLY A 81 -8.75 14.81 -15.93
C GLY A 81 -8.77 14.79 -14.41
N TYR A 82 -9.72 15.54 -13.86
CA TYR A 82 -9.91 15.68 -12.42
C TYR A 82 -10.64 14.46 -11.86
N SER A 83 -9.99 13.73 -10.96
CA SER A 83 -10.55 12.52 -10.37
C SER A 83 -10.15 12.34 -8.91
N LEU A 84 -10.89 11.47 -8.22
CA LEU A 84 -10.47 10.98 -6.91
C LEU A 84 -9.25 10.07 -7.10
N ILE A 85 -8.17 10.38 -6.38
CA ILE A 85 -6.93 9.62 -6.45
C ILE A 85 -7.17 8.25 -5.79
N PRO A 86 -6.97 7.13 -6.51
CA PRO A 86 -7.15 5.81 -5.93
C PRO A 86 -6.02 5.46 -4.97
N LYS A 87 -6.27 4.56 -4.02
CA LYS A 87 -5.23 3.91 -3.19
C LYS A 87 -4.33 4.88 -2.39
N THR A 88 -4.90 5.97 -1.90
CA THR A 88 -4.21 6.96 -1.05
C THR A 88 -3.66 6.41 0.27
N HIS A 89 -4.11 5.22 0.68
CA HIS A 89 -3.65 4.53 1.89
C HIS A 89 -2.39 3.69 1.68
N GLU A 90 -1.96 3.46 0.44
CA GLU A 90 -0.71 2.73 0.15
C GLU A 90 0.50 3.64 0.40
N ALA A 91 1.57 3.11 0.99
CA ALA A 91 2.79 3.85 1.31
C ALA A 91 3.75 3.92 0.11
N ASP A 92 3.26 4.47 -1.00
CA ASP A 92 3.94 4.46 -2.30
C ASP A 92 4.21 5.84 -2.88
N TRP A 93 3.81 6.88 -2.15
CA TRP A 93 3.77 8.23 -2.67
C TRP A 93 5.12 8.92 -2.44
N ARG A 94 5.59 9.62 -3.47
CA ARG A 94 6.76 10.49 -3.40
C ARG A 94 6.41 11.86 -3.93
N LEU A 95 6.72 12.88 -3.14
CA LEU A 95 6.65 14.27 -3.58
C LEU A 95 7.86 14.56 -4.48
N LEU A 96 7.63 15.15 -5.65
CA LEU A 96 8.75 15.57 -6.49
C LEU A 96 9.33 16.90 -6.05
N SER A 97 10.65 16.98 -6.19
CA SER A 97 11.35 18.25 -6.13
C SER A 97 11.08 19.10 -7.39
N PRO A 98 11.21 20.44 -7.31
CA PRO A 98 10.99 21.32 -8.47
C PRO A 98 11.86 20.96 -9.69
N SER A 99 13.12 20.58 -9.47
CA SER A 99 14.03 20.18 -10.55
C SER A 99 13.56 18.90 -11.26
N GLU A 100 13.12 17.89 -10.50
CA GLU A 100 12.57 16.67 -11.10
C GLU A 100 11.25 16.93 -11.84
N VAL A 101 10.45 17.89 -11.37
CA VAL A 101 9.23 18.31 -12.06
C VAL A 101 9.58 18.85 -13.44
N GLU A 102 10.56 19.75 -13.55
CA GLU A 102 10.98 20.29 -14.85
C GLU A 102 11.42 19.17 -15.81
N ASP A 103 12.14 18.17 -15.31
CA ASP A 103 12.57 17.04 -16.12
C ASP A 103 11.42 16.11 -16.53
N LEU A 104 10.38 15.96 -15.70
CA LEU A 104 9.15 15.28 -16.09
C LEU A 104 8.37 16.07 -17.13
N LEU A 105 8.30 17.40 -17.00
CA LEU A 105 7.60 18.26 -17.95
C LEU A 105 8.28 18.24 -19.32
N LYS A 106 9.62 18.15 -19.39
CA LYS A 106 10.35 17.93 -20.65
C LYS A 106 9.95 16.61 -21.34
N LYS A 107 9.54 15.60 -20.57
CA LYS A 107 9.15 14.26 -21.06
C LYS A 107 7.68 14.13 -21.43
N ILE A 108 6.89 15.20 -21.41
CA ILE A 108 5.44 15.17 -21.71
C ILE A 108 5.13 14.55 -23.08
N ASN A 109 6.02 14.71 -24.06
CA ASN A 109 5.82 14.20 -25.41
C ASN A 109 5.84 12.66 -25.51
N LEU A 110 6.26 11.96 -24.46
CA LEU A 110 6.24 10.49 -24.39
C LEU A 110 4.85 9.99 -24.01
N VAL A 111 3.92 10.02 -24.97
CA VAL A 111 2.59 9.43 -24.81
C VAL A 111 2.65 7.95 -25.16
N ALA A 112 2.02 7.10 -24.34
CA ALA A 112 1.92 5.68 -24.65
C ALA A 112 1.20 5.44 -25.99
N PRO A 113 1.72 4.55 -26.86
CA PRO A 113 1.08 4.25 -28.14
C PRO A 113 -0.28 3.57 -27.93
N ASP A 114 -1.25 3.92 -28.77
CA ASP A 114 -2.52 3.20 -28.85
C ASP A 114 -2.31 1.85 -29.53
N VAL A 115 -2.37 0.77 -28.74
CA VAL A 115 -2.33 -0.59 -29.27
C VAL A 115 -3.77 -1.03 -29.57
N PRO A 116 -4.14 -1.29 -30.83
CA PRO A 116 -5.47 -1.79 -31.15
C PRO A 116 -5.65 -3.17 -30.53
N VAL A 117 -6.59 -3.30 -29.59
CA VAL A 117 -6.95 -4.57 -28.98
C VAL A 117 -8.10 -5.17 -29.76
N SER A 118 -8.01 -6.46 -30.10
CA SER A 118 -9.15 -7.21 -30.63
C SER A 118 -10.29 -7.18 -29.62
N CYS A 119 -11.37 -6.44 -29.94
CA CYS A 119 -12.60 -6.44 -29.14
C CYS A 119 -13.43 -7.72 -29.33
N VAL A 120 -12.98 -8.65 -30.17
CA VAL A 120 -13.63 -9.94 -30.39
C VAL A 120 -13.00 -10.95 -29.46
N ALA A 121 -13.80 -11.43 -28.50
CA ALA A 121 -13.47 -12.56 -27.64
C ALA A 121 -14.18 -13.81 -28.15
N GLN A 122 -13.53 -14.97 -28.05
CA GLN A 122 -14.19 -16.24 -28.31
C GLN A 122 -15.26 -16.49 -27.23
N ALA A 123 -16.47 -16.84 -27.67
CA ALA A 123 -17.53 -17.19 -26.75
C ALA A 123 -17.16 -18.49 -25.97
N PRO A 124 -17.50 -18.58 -24.68
CA PRO A 124 -17.28 -19.79 -23.89
C PRO A 124 -17.94 -21.03 -24.54
N PRO A 125 -17.34 -22.24 -24.43
CA PRO A 125 -17.75 -23.41 -25.21
C PRO A 125 -19.17 -23.89 -24.94
N LEU A 126 -19.68 -23.75 -23.70
CA LEU A 126 -21.07 -24.09 -23.41
C LEU A 126 -22.05 -23.10 -24.06
N LEU A 127 -21.69 -21.81 -24.07
CA LEU A 127 -22.51 -20.75 -24.64
C LEU A 127 -22.57 -20.90 -26.17
N THR A 128 -21.47 -21.26 -26.83
CA THR A 128 -21.47 -21.54 -28.28
C THR A 128 -22.39 -22.70 -28.63
N VAL A 129 -22.34 -23.82 -27.88
CA VAL A 129 -23.23 -24.97 -28.08
C VAL A 129 -24.71 -24.59 -27.87
N LEU A 130 -25.01 -23.82 -26.82
CA LEU A 130 -26.37 -23.36 -26.54
C LEU A 130 -26.91 -22.46 -27.66
N LEU A 131 -26.11 -21.50 -28.12
CA LEU A 131 -26.49 -20.61 -29.20
C LEU A 131 -26.65 -21.33 -30.54
N ARG A 132 -25.81 -22.34 -30.83
CA ARG A 132 -25.94 -23.23 -31.99
C ARG A 132 -27.26 -24.00 -31.95
N ARG A 133 -27.61 -24.61 -30.81
CA ARG A 133 -28.86 -25.37 -30.63
C ARG A 133 -30.11 -24.50 -30.78
N LYS A 134 -30.03 -23.22 -30.41
CA LYS A 134 -31.14 -22.27 -30.55
C LYS A 134 -31.21 -21.60 -31.94
N HIS A 135 -30.31 -21.95 -32.87
CA HIS A 135 -30.22 -21.34 -34.21
C HIS A 135 -30.12 -19.80 -34.20
N ILE A 136 -29.53 -19.23 -33.14
CA ILE A 136 -29.33 -17.79 -33.00
C ILE A 136 -28.10 -17.32 -33.80
N LEU A 137 -27.12 -18.21 -34.00
CA LEU A 137 -25.91 -17.91 -34.76
C LEU A 137 -26.16 -18.14 -36.27
N PRO A 138 -25.75 -17.21 -37.14
CA PRO A 138 -25.80 -17.41 -38.59
C PRO A 138 -24.95 -18.63 -39.02
N ALA A 139 -25.44 -19.42 -39.97
CA ALA A 139 -24.76 -20.63 -40.45
C ALA A 139 -23.35 -20.36 -40.98
N GLU A 140 -23.15 -19.23 -41.66
CA GLU A 140 -21.86 -18.78 -42.18
C GLU A 140 -20.80 -18.60 -41.08
N VAL A 141 -21.22 -18.11 -39.91
CA VAL A 141 -20.33 -17.88 -38.75
C VAL A 141 -19.92 -19.21 -38.11
N VAL A 142 -20.82 -20.20 -38.14
CA VAL A 142 -20.54 -21.55 -37.61
C VAL A 142 -19.48 -22.25 -38.47
N GLU A 143 -19.59 -22.16 -39.79
CA GLU A 143 -18.61 -22.74 -40.71
C GLU A 143 -17.23 -22.07 -40.61
N GLN A 144 -17.18 -20.76 -40.49
CA GLN A 144 -15.92 -20.02 -40.32
C GLN A 144 -15.24 -20.38 -38.99
N ALA A 145 -16.02 -20.53 -37.92
CA ALA A 145 -15.51 -20.97 -36.62
C ALA A 145 -14.89 -22.37 -36.69
N GLU A 146 -15.56 -23.31 -37.35
CA GLU A 146 -15.09 -24.69 -37.51
C GLU A 146 -13.84 -24.80 -38.39
N LYS A 147 -13.72 -23.93 -39.40
CA LYS A 147 -12.50 -23.80 -40.23
C LYS A 147 -11.33 -23.18 -39.45
N SER A 148 -11.61 -22.34 -38.45
CA SER A 148 -10.59 -21.62 -37.65
C SER A 148 -10.09 -22.39 -36.42
N THR A 149 -10.83 -23.38 -35.94
CA THR A 149 -10.39 -24.22 -34.81
C THR A 149 -9.25 -25.15 -35.24
N HIS A 150 -8.04 -24.86 -34.76
CA HIS A 150 -6.90 -25.77 -34.85
C HIS A 150 -7.19 -27.11 -34.15
N SER A 151 -6.58 -28.20 -34.62
CA SER A 151 -6.85 -29.58 -34.19
C SER A 151 -6.68 -29.78 -32.68
N LEU A 152 -7.64 -30.48 -32.08
CA LEU A 152 -7.77 -30.81 -30.65
C LEU A 152 -6.71 -31.81 -30.17
N SER A 153 -5.43 -31.43 -30.24
CA SER A 153 -4.31 -32.17 -29.65
C SER A 153 -3.70 -31.33 -28.52
N MET A 154 -4.42 -31.15 -27.41
CA MET A 154 -3.90 -30.44 -26.24
C MET A 154 -4.00 -31.24 -24.94
N GLN A 155 -2.94 -31.08 -24.15
CA GLN A 155 -2.56 -31.89 -22.99
C GLN A 155 -3.45 -31.66 -21.76
N GLN A 156 -3.38 -32.64 -20.86
CA GLN A 156 -4.17 -32.80 -19.63
C GLN A 156 -4.13 -31.58 -18.69
N SER A 157 -3.07 -30.78 -18.71
CA SER A 157 -2.93 -29.53 -17.93
C SER A 157 -3.98 -28.46 -18.27
N MET A 158 -4.53 -28.45 -19.49
CA MET A 158 -5.59 -27.53 -19.89
C MET A 158 -6.99 -27.97 -19.41
N ARG A 159 -7.14 -29.25 -19.00
CA ARG A 159 -8.37 -29.75 -18.36
C ARG A 159 -8.45 -29.38 -16.88
N GLU A 160 -7.32 -29.10 -16.25
CA GLU A 160 -7.27 -28.68 -14.84
C GLU A 160 -7.57 -27.18 -14.70
N ALA A 161 -7.21 -26.38 -15.72
CA ALA A 161 -7.54 -24.97 -15.81
C ALA A 161 -9.05 -24.68 -16.09
N SER A 162 -9.86 -25.71 -16.41
CA SER A 162 -11.30 -25.57 -16.69
C SER A 162 -12.20 -25.66 -15.44
N GLY A 163 -11.64 -25.64 -14.24
CA GLY A 163 -12.37 -25.26 -13.02
C GLY A 163 -13.32 -26.33 -12.43
N LEU A 164 -12.96 -27.61 -12.52
CA LEU A 164 -13.72 -28.72 -11.92
C LEU A 164 -13.30 -29.09 -10.49
N LEU A 165 -12.52 -28.26 -9.79
CA LEU A 165 -12.13 -28.43 -8.38
C LEU A 165 -12.63 -27.25 -7.52
N LEU A 166 -13.94 -26.99 -7.55
CA LEU A 166 -14.59 -26.00 -6.68
C LEU A 166 -15.68 -26.63 -5.82
N LEU A 167 -15.33 -27.64 -5.02
CA LEU A 167 -16.18 -28.15 -3.94
C LEU A 167 -15.33 -28.67 -2.76
N THR A 168 -14.46 -27.82 -2.22
CA THR A 168 -14.00 -27.99 -0.83
C THR A 168 -14.67 -26.93 0.05
N PRO A 169 -15.36 -27.33 1.13
CA PRO A 169 -15.86 -26.38 2.11
C PRO A 169 -14.68 -25.68 2.79
N HIS A 170 -14.72 -24.35 2.86
CA HIS A 170 -13.74 -23.59 3.61
C HIS A 170 -13.92 -23.87 5.10
N HIS A 171 -12.83 -24.22 5.78
CA HIS A 171 -12.79 -24.50 7.23
C HIS A 171 -13.18 -23.30 8.12
N TYR A 172 -13.37 -22.12 7.52
CA TYR A 172 -13.75 -20.88 8.19
C TYR A 172 -15.01 -20.34 7.53
N ASP A 173 -16.14 -20.61 8.17
CA ASP A 173 -17.41 -19.98 7.86
C ASP A 173 -17.46 -18.61 8.59
N PRO A 174 -17.47 -17.48 7.87
CA PRO A 174 -17.44 -16.14 8.47
C PRO A 174 -18.77 -15.76 9.17
N THR A 175 -19.72 -16.68 9.24
CA THR A 175 -21.04 -16.47 9.85
C THR A 175 -21.12 -16.86 11.34
N ASP A 176 -20.10 -17.54 11.87
CA ASP A 176 -20.00 -17.88 13.30
C ASP A 176 -19.42 -16.71 14.11
N PHE A 177 -20.27 -15.72 14.40
CA PHE A 177 -19.95 -14.63 15.32
C PHE A 177 -19.91 -15.14 16.77
N LYS A 178 -18.72 -15.53 17.24
CA LYS A 178 -18.46 -15.69 18.68
C LYS A 178 -18.17 -14.32 19.32
N VAL A 179 -18.87 -14.07 20.42
CA VAL A 179 -18.71 -12.89 21.31
C VAL A 179 -17.23 -12.74 21.73
N PRO A 180 -16.70 -11.52 21.96
CA PRO A 180 -15.30 -11.32 22.28
C PRO A 180 -14.91 -12.08 23.55
N ILE A 181 -14.10 -13.13 23.39
CA ILE A 181 -13.47 -13.85 24.49
C ILE A 181 -12.27 -13.02 24.92
N GLU A 182 -12.20 -12.68 26.21
CA GLU A 182 -10.99 -12.08 26.76
C GLU A 182 -9.81 -13.05 26.56
N PRO A 183 -8.66 -12.59 26.02
CA PRO A 183 -7.56 -13.49 25.70
C PRO A 183 -7.07 -14.22 26.96
N THR A 184 -6.71 -15.49 26.80
CA THR A 184 -6.15 -16.30 27.87
C THR A 184 -4.82 -15.74 28.34
N GLU A 185 -4.40 -16.06 29.57
CA GLU A 185 -3.18 -15.51 30.18
C GLU A 185 -1.92 -15.81 29.35
N GLU A 186 -1.88 -16.99 28.72
CA GLU A 186 -0.80 -17.37 27.80
C GLU A 186 -0.76 -16.52 26.53
N GLU A 187 -1.92 -16.09 26.02
CA GLU A 187 -2.02 -15.22 24.84
C GLU A 187 -1.65 -13.79 25.21
N LYS A 188 -2.09 -13.32 26.39
CA LYS A 188 -1.73 -12.02 26.97
C LYS A 188 -0.22 -11.88 27.16
N ALA A 189 0.48 -12.95 27.56
CA ALA A 189 1.93 -12.97 27.71
C ALA A 189 2.70 -12.89 26.37
N ARG A 190 2.06 -13.28 25.25
CA ARG A 190 2.66 -13.23 23.90
C ARG A 190 2.42 -11.90 23.18
N MET A 191 1.55 -11.04 23.71
CA MET A 191 1.22 -9.73 23.13
C MET A 191 2.26 -8.66 23.50
N TYR A 192 2.69 -7.86 22.52
CA TYR A 192 3.52 -6.67 22.72
C TYR A 192 2.87 -5.42 22.14
N PRO A 193 2.76 -4.30 22.90
CA PRO A 193 3.17 -4.13 24.29
C PRO A 193 2.31 -4.95 25.28
N PRO A 194 2.79 -5.17 26.52
CA PRO A 194 2.08 -5.96 27.53
C PRO A 194 0.63 -5.48 27.72
N TYR A 195 -0.31 -6.43 27.78
CA TYR A 195 -1.75 -6.18 27.86
C TYR A 195 -2.19 -5.24 29.02
N GLU A 196 -1.43 -5.23 30.11
CA GLU A 196 -1.66 -4.38 31.29
C GLU A 196 -1.32 -2.90 31.04
N TRP A 197 -0.41 -2.60 30.11
CA TRP A 197 -0.07 -1.22 29.76
C TRP A 197 -1.26 -0.53 29.07
N SER A 198 -2.07 -1.27 28.32
CA SER A 198 -3.24 -0.74 27.63
C SER A 198 -4.50 -0.54 28.48
N SER A 199 -4.55 -0.99 29.75
CA SER A 199 -5.83 -1.16 30.46
C SER A 199 -5.93 -0.65 31.90
N LYS A 200 -5.13 0.34 32.33
CA LYS A 200 -5.48 1.07 33.57
C LYS A 200 -6.61 2.08 33.29
N LYS A 201 -7.82 1.78 33.78
CA LYS A 201 -9.04 2.63 33.73
C LYS A 201 -9.48 3.07 32.32
N GLY A 202 -9.18 2.29 31.28
CA GLY A 202 -9.59 2.59 29.90
C GLY A 202 -8.90 3.79 29.25
N LEU A 203 -7.82 4.32 29.84
CA LEU A 203 -7.05 5.43 29.31
C LEU A 203 -5.61 5.00 29.00
N ILE A 204 -5.15 5.27 27.77
CA ILE A 204 -3.79 4.96 27.33
C ILE A 204 -2.84 6.00 27.94
N ILE A 205 -2.06 5.61 28.95
CA ILE A 205 -1.00 6.45 29.51
C ILE A 205 0.27 6.24 28.67
N LYS A 206 0.78 7.31 28.05
CA LYS A 206 2.10 7.30 27.41
C LYS A 206 3.17 7.35 28.51
N PRO A 207 4.15 6.42 28.56
CA PRO A 207 5.24 6.53 29.53
C PRO A 207 6.13 7.73 29.21
N ASN A 208 6.77 8.24 30.26
CA ASN A 208 7.62 9.45 30.25
C ASN A 208 8.51 9.55 28.99
N LEU A 209 8.44 10.72 28.35
CA LEU A 209 8.99 11.01 27.02
C LEU A 209 10.49 11.35 27.02
N ASN A 210 11.25 11.01 28.06
CA ASN A 210 12.70 11.18 28.04
C ASN A 210 13.34 9.87 27.55
N LYS A 211 13.24 9.62 26.24
CA LYS A 211 13.69 8.37 25.62
C LYS A 211 14.94 8.64 24.79
N ASP A 212 15.98 7.85 25.02
CA ASP A 212 17.20 7.82 24.19
C ASP A 212 16.97 7.13 22.84
N THR A 213 15.71 6.81 22.52
CA THR A 213 15.32 6.05 21.34
C THR A 213 14.25 6.78 20.55
N TYR A 214 14.52 6.95 19.26
CA TYR A 214 13.59 7.57 18.31
C TYR A 214 13.16 6.55 17.27
N LEU A 215 11.86 6.51 16.98
CA LEU A 215 11.31 5.70 15.90
C LEU A 215 11.10 6.61 14.69
N ILE A 216 11.88 6.38 13.64
CA ILE A 216 11.81 7.14 12.38
C ILE A 216 11.22 6.23 11.30
N ARG A 217 10.21 6.69 10.58
CA ARG A 217 9.78 6.06 9.31
C ARG A 217 10.51 6.70 8.16
N ARG A 218 11.20 5.89 7.36
CA ARG A 218 11.82 6.32 6.11
C ARG A 218 10.93 5.97 4.93
N SER A 219 11.03 6.77 3.86
CA SER A 219 10.39 6.46 2.57
C SER A 219 10.82 5.11 2.03
N ASP A 220 12.10 4.79 2.19
CA ASP A 220 12.73 3.64 1.54
C ASP A 220 12.23 2.31 2.14
N THR A 221 11.69 2.34 3.36
CA THR A 221 11.20 1.16 4.10
C THR A 221 9.92 1.50 4.88
N PRO A 222 8.78 1.72 4.20
CA PRO A 222 7.57 2.23 4.85
C PRO A 222 6.93 1.27 5.86
N GLY A 223 7.19 -0.04 5.71
CA GLY A 223 6.80 -1.07 6.68
C GLY A 223 7.68 -1.19 7.92
N LEU A 224 8.85 -0.52 7.94
CA LEU A 224 9.81 -0.59 9.03
C LEU A 224 9.92 0.73 9.77
N TYR A 225 9.98 0.64 11.08
CA TYR A 225 10.43 1.72 11.94
C TYR A 225 11.92 1.55 12.22
N TRP A 226 12.68 2.61 11.98
CA TRP A 226 14.08 2.69 12.39
C TRP A 226 14.10 3.14 13.83
N ARG A 227 14.39 2.22 14.75
CA ARG A 227 14.69 2.54 16.14
C ARG A 227 16.14 2.99 16.22
N VAL A 228 16.34 4.30 16.30
CA VAL A 228 17.65 4.93 16.44
C VAL A 228 17.93 5.11 17.93
N HIS A 229 18.98 4.47 18.42
CA HIS A 229 19.50 4.68 19.77
C HIS A 229 20.50 5.82 19.74
N LEU A 230 20.20 6.90 20.46
CA LEU A 230 21.15 7.97 20.74
C LEU A 230 22.03 7.53 21.92
N SER A 231 23.33 7.72 21.80
CA SER A 231 24.21 7.68 22.96
C SER A 231 23.83 8.84 23.87
N LYS A 232 23.45 8.56 25.13
CA LYS A 232 23.36 9.62 26.14
C LYS A 232 24.69 10.36 26.15
N SER A 233 24.69 11.66 25.91
CA SER A 233 25.82 12.49 26.31
C SER A 233 25.93 12.34 27.83
N SER A 234 27.03 11.78 28.28
CA SER A 234 27.42 11.84 29.69
C SER A 234 27.74 13.31 30.00
N GLU A 235 26.71 14.08 30.33
CA GLU A 235 26.86 15.42 30.89
C GLU A 235 26.56 15.35 32.38
N GLY A 236 27.58 15.66 33.18
CA GLY A 236 27.46 15.93 34.60
C GLY A 236 28.56 15.27 35.42
N ASP A 237 29.75 15.88 35.39
CA ASP A 237 30.82 15.69 36.36
C ASP A 237 30.25 15.55 37.78
N SER A 238 30.61 14.45 38.45
CA SER A 238 30.41 14.31 39.88
C SER A 238 31.27 15.37 40.59
N VAL A 239 30.63 16.48 40.91
CA VAL A 239 31.14 17.54 41.78
C VAL A 239 31.66 16.90 43.06
N ASN A 240 32.92 17.24 43.36
CA ASN A 240 33.63 16.93 44.58
C ASN A 240 32.79 17.31 45.82
N GLU A 241 32.53 16.35 46.70
CA GLU A 241 32.37 16.62 48.13
C GLU A 241 33.35 15.75 48.91
N THR A 242 34.52 16.33 49.12
CA THR A 242 35.41 16.01 50.23
C THR A 242 34.64 16.18 51.54
N VAL A 243 34.32 15.08 52.23
CA VAL A 243 34.03 15.10 53.66
C VAL A 243 35.20 14.45 54.37
N THR A 244 36.16 15.30 54.73
CA THR A 244 37.14 15.06 55.78
C THR A 244 36.39 14.73 57.08
N LYS A 245 36.54 13.49 57.56
CA LYS A 245 36.31 13.17 58.98
C LYS A 245 37.66 13.12 59.67
N THR A 246 37.99 14.21 60.36
CA THR A 246 38.97 14.27 61.44
C THR A 246 38.21 14.52 62.75
N GLU A 247 38.75 13.95 63.84
CA GLU A 247 38.40 14.15 65.26
C GLU A 247 37.15 13.39 65.75
N ASN A 248 37.15 12.60 66.84
CA ASN A 248 38.08 12.37 67.95
C ASN A 248 37.97 10.91 68.42
#